data_AF-A0A6B3UJ02-F1
#
_entry.id   AF-A0A6B3UJ02-F1
#
_cell.length_a   1.000
_cell.length_b   1.000
_cell.length_c   1.000
_cell.angle_alpha   90.00
_cell.angle_beta   90.00
_cell.angle_gamma   90.00
#
_symmetry.space_group_name_H-M   'P 1'
#
loop_
_entity.id
_entity.type
_entity.pdbx_description
1 polymer ?
#
loop_
_entity_poly.entity_id
_entity_poly.type
_entity_poly.pdbx_seq_one_letter_code
_entity_poly.pdbx_strand_id
1 'polypeptide(L)'
;VAAMAACLVVGVTAGALWRGQGGALVRATDGGLTASGALDRALDRQLASEPGGVVKVGLSFRATDGGYCRTFRVEKGEGLAGLACREDGRWRVRLAAAVEPQAAQGGYRTAGTETPPEVLSAVEAIIAGAPLDAAGEKTARDAGWR
;
A
#
# COMPACT_ATOMS: atom_id res chain seq x y z
N VAL A 1 4.45 -25.18 -50.49
CA VAL A 1 4.51 -25.36 -49.02
C VAL A 1 3.81 -24.17 -48.39
N ALA A 2 2.71 -24.44 -47.69
CA ALA A 2 2.02 -23.47 -46.84
C ALA A 2 2.86 -23.17 -45.59
N ALA A 3 2.73 -21.95 -45.04
CA ALA A 3 2.57 -21.65 -43.60
C ALA A 3 3.08 -20.23 -43.29
N MET A 4 2.17 -19.30 -43.02
CA MET A 4 1.89 -18.75 -41.67
C MET A 4 2.74 -17.52 -41.34
N ALA A 5 2.21 -16.36 -41.71
CA ALA A 5 2.46 -15.12 -41.00
C ALA A 5 1.89 -15.25 -39.57
N ALA A 6 2.76 -15.29 -38.57
CA ALA A 6 2.35 -15.23 -37.18
C ALA A 6 3.50 -14.72 -36.30
N CYS A 7 3.58 -13.40 -36.12
CA CYS A 7 4.20 -12.81 -34.93
C CYS A 7 3.22 -11.83 -34.32
N LEU A 8 2.28 -12.37 -33.54
CA LEU A 8 1.53 -11.61 -32.56
C LEU A 8 2.49 -11.35 -31.40
N VAL A 9 3.06 -10.15 -31.30
CA VAL A 9 3.86 -9.77 -30.12
C VAL A 9 2.89 -9.52 -28.96
N VAL A 10 2.66 -10.58 -28.19
CA VAL A 10 2.20 -10.56 -26.80
C VAL A 10 3.35 -9.97 -25.96
N GLY A 11 3.16 -9.09 -24.98
CA GLY A 11 1.96 -8.54 -24.41
C GLY A 11 2.31 -7.48 -23.35
N VAL A 12 1.38 -6.56 -23.12
CA VAL A 12 1.40 -5.67 -21.96
C VAL A 12 0.78 -6.43 -20.78
N THR A 13 1.61 -7.04 -19.94
CA THR A 13 1.16 -7.51 -18.62
C THR A 13 2.21 -7.19 -17.56
N ALA A 14 2.40 -5.90 -17.27
CA ALA A 14 3.18 -5.47 -16.10
C ALA A 14 2.38 -5.51 -14.79
N GLY A 15 1.14 -6.00 -14.78
CA GLY A 15 0.23 -5.81 -13.63
C GLY A 15 -0.37 -7.06 -12.97
N ALA A 16 -0.12 -8.28 -13.46
CA ALA A 16 -0.98 -9.41 -13.10
C ALA A 16 -0.43 -10.41 -12.06
N LEU A 17 0.86 -10.40 -11.70
CA LEU A 17 1.43 -11.49 -10.90
C LEU A 17 2.41 -11.04 -9.81
N TRP A 18 2.05 -10.02 -9.00
CA TRP A 18 2.74 -9.73 -7.73
C TRP A 18 2.35 -10.76 -6.63
N ARG A 19 2.59 -12.04 -6.92
CA ARG A 19 2.32 -13.18 -6.02
C ARG A 19 3.40 -13.27 -4.95
N GLY A 20 3.20 -12.54 -3.85
CA GLY A 20 3.82 -12.86 -2.57
C GLY A 20 3.37 -14.24 -2.09
N GLN A 21 4.22 -14.92 -1.32
CA GLN A 21 4.10 -16.32 -0.87
C GLN A 21 2.95 -16.55 0.16
N GLY A 22 2.00 -15.63 0.24
CA GLY A 22 0.89 -15.60 1.20
C GLY A 22 -0.30 -14.80 0.66
N GLY A 23 -0.91 -15.27 -0.43
CA GLY A 23 -2.06 -14.62 -1.08
C GLY A 23 -1.73 -13.29 -1.76
N ALA A 24 -2.59 -12.84 -2.67
CA ALA A 24 -2.41 -11.53 -3.30
C ALA A 24 -2.59 -10.41 -2.25
N LEU A 25 -1.63 -9.49 -2.16
CA LEU A 25 -1.69 -8.32 -1.27
C LEU A 25 -2.63 -7.25 -1.80
N VAL A 26 -2.82 -7.23 -3.12
CA VAL A 26 -3.73 -6.33 -3.82
C VAL A 26 -4.55 -7.17 -4.80
N ARG A 27 -5.84 -6.88 -4.88
CA ARG A 27 -6.77 -7.48 -5.84
C ARG A 27 -7.33 -6.42 -6.77
N ALA A 28 -7.27 -6.68 -8.07
CA ALA A 28 -8.03 -5.90 -9.04
C ALA A 28 -9.52 -6.23 -8.91
N THR A 29 -10.34 -5.19 -8.78
CA THR A 29 -11.80 -5.24 -8.75
C THR A 29 -12.34 -4.28 -9.81
N ASP A 30 -13.64 -4.29 -10.08
CA ASP A 30 -14.26 -3.36 -11.04
C ASP A 30 -14.06 -1.88 -10.63
N GLY A 31 -13.88 -1.62 -9.33
CA GLY A 31 -13.53 -0.31 -8.78
C GLY A 31 -12.03 -0.04 -8.67
N GLY A 32 -11.16 -0.82 -9.32
CA GLY A 32 -9.72 -0.68 -9.23
C GLY A 32 -9.07 -1.55 -8.15
N LEU A 33 -7.95 -1.09 -7.60
CA LEU A 33 -7.11 -1.88 -6.71
C LEU A 33 -7.63 -1.82 -5.26
N THR A 34 -7.90 -3.00 -4.69
CA THR A 34 -8.32 -3.15 -3.29
C THR A 34 -7.26 -3.95 -2.54
N ALA A 35 -6.91 -3.53 -1.33
CA ALA A 35 -6.05 -4.32 -0.46
C ALA A 35 -6.69 -5.67 -0.12
N SER A 36 -5.87 -6.70 0.02
CA SER A 36 -6.35 -8.04 0.37
C SER A 36 -5.35 -8.78 1.25
N GLY A 37 -5.83 -9.85 1.90
CA GLY A 37 -4.99 -10.74 2.68
C GLY A 37 -4.25 -10.03 3.82
N ALA A 38 -2.92 -10.07 3.78
CA ALA A 38 -2.09 -9.46 4.83
C ALA A 38 -2.11 -7.93 4.80
N LEU A 39 -2.24 -7.32 3.60
CA LEU A 39 -2.28 -5.86 3.49
C LEU A 39 -3.55 -5.28 4.08
N ASP A 40 -4.71 -5.85 3.74
CA ASP A 40 -6.00 -5.43 4.29
C ASP A 40 -6.03 -5.54 5.82
N ARG A 41 -5.57 -6.66 6.39
CA ARG A 41 -5.49 -6.84 7.84
C ARG A 41 -4.56 -5.83 8.52
N ALA A 42 -3.40 -5.53 7.92
CA ALA A 42 -2.47 -4.56 8.48
C ALA A 42 -3.09 -3.16 8.46
N LEU A 43 -3.65 -2.74 7.33
CA LEU A 43 -4.34 -1.46 7.17
C LEU A 43 -5.55 -1.33 8.09
N ASP A 44 -6.24 -2.42 8.43
CA ASP A 44 -7.42 -2.38 9.29
C ASP A 44 -7.08 -2.41 10.79
N ARG A 45 -6.00 -3.09 11.21
CA ARG A 45 -5.78 -3.41 12.64
C ARG A 45 -4.47 -2.92 13.23
N GLN A 46 -3.41 -2.83 12.44
CA GLN A 46 -2.11 -2.48 12.96
C GLN A 46 -2.05 -0.98 13.26
N LEU A 47 -1.38 -0.58 14.34
CA LEU A 47 -1.02 0.83 14.57
C LEU A 47 0.33 1.14 13.90
N ALA A 48 0.53 2.36 13.44
CA ALA A 48 1.78 2.81 12.83
C ALA A 48 3.00 2.64 13.77
N SER A 49 2.76 2.73 15.08
CA SER A 49 3.78 2.57 16.12
C SER A 49 4.13 1.11 16.40
N GLU A 50 3.32 0.15 15.97
CA GLU A 50 3.57 -1.27 16.18
C GLU A 50 4.68 -1.77 15.24
N PRO A 51 5.56 -2.66 15.70
CA PRO A 51 6.57 -3.26 14.84
C PRO A 51 5.92 -3.95 13.64
N GLY A 52 6.45 -3.67 12.45
CA GLY A 52 5.98 -4.25 11.19
C GLY A 52 6.23 -5.76 11.10
N GLY A 53 5.41 -6.43 10.29
CA GLY A 53 5.59 -7.84 9.92
C GLY A 53 5.90 -7.98 8.43
N VAL A 54 5.05 -8.70 7.70
CA VAL A 54 5.08 -8.72 6.22
C VAL A 54 4.75 -7.33 5.65
N VAL A 55 3.86 -6.60 6.33
CA VAL A 55 3.46 -5.24 6.02
C VAL A 55 3.80 -4.38 7.23
N LYS A 56 4.30 -3.18 6.98
CA LYS A 56 4.48 -2.10 7.93
C LYS A 56 3.56 -0.96 7.54
N VAL A 57 2.79 -0.46 8.49
CA VAL A 57 1.97 0.74 8.29
C VAL A 57 2.79 1.98 8.65
N GLY A 58 2.69 3.01 7.82
CA GLY A 58 3.35 4.30 8.00
C GLY A 58 2.41 5.35 8.56
N LEU A 59 2.13 6.40 7.80
CA LEU A 59 1.25 7.49 8.21
C LEU A 59 -0.22 7.04 8.21
N SER A 60 -1.00 7.55 9.15
CA SER A 60 -2.47 7.51 9.15
C SER A 60 -2.99 8.93 9.20
N PHE A 61 -3.95 9.29 8.34
CA PHE A 61 -4.43 10.67 8.24
C PHE A 61 -5.85 10.74 7.69
N ARG A 62 -6.54 11.88 7.91
CA ARG A 62 -7.78 12.19 7.20
C ARG A 62 -7.45 12.85 5.87
N ALA A 63 -8.08 12.40 4.80
CA ALA A 63 -8.02 13.05 3.51
C ALA A 63 -9.01 14.22 3.42
N THR A 64 -8.83 15.09 2.44
CA THR A 64 -9.68 16.26 2.16
C THR A 64 -11.12 15.89 1.80
N ASP A 65 -11.36 14.65 1.35
CA ASP A 65 -12.70 14.08 1.15
C ASP A 65 -13.34 13.54 2.44
N GLY A 66 -12.63 13.64 3.57
CA GLY A 66 -13.07 13.21 4.89
C GLY A 66 -12.75 11.76 5.23
N GLY A 67 -12.33 10.94 4.26
CA GLY A 67 -11.97 9.54 4.47
C GLY A 67 -10.65 9.37 5.23
N TYR A 68 -10.41 8.19 5.81
CA TYR A 68 -9.10 7.86 6.36
C TYR A 68 -8.21 7.25 5.29
N CYS A 69 -6.96 7.70 5.22
CA CYS A 69 -5.94 7.11 4.36
C CYS A 69 -4.71 6.73 5.18
N ARG A 70 -4.02 5.68 4.73
CA ARG A 70 -2.84 5.14 5.38
C ARG A 70 -1.76 4.79 4.37
N THR A 71 -0.50 5.12 4.67
CA THR A 71 0.64 4.62 3.88
C THR A 71 1.08 3.25 4.38
N PHE A 72 1.64 2.44 3.49
CA PHE A 72 2.13 1.11 3.83
C PHE A 72 3.43 0.80 3.09
N ARG A 73 4.18 -0.14 3.64
CA ARG A 73 5.32 -0.81 3.00
C ARG A 73 5.20 -2.31 3.21
N VAL A 74 5.53 -3.09 2.19
CA VAL A 74 5.64 -4.54 2.21
C VAL A 74 7.12 -4.88 2.32
N GLU A 75 7.51 -5.45 3.46
CA GLU A 75 8.91 -5.70 3.81
C GLU A 75 9.43 -7.03 3.24
N LYS A 76 8.53 -7.94 2.83
CA LYS A 76 8.89 -9.27 2.30
C LYS A 76 8.43 -9.44 0.86
N GLY A 77 9.29 -10.00 0.01
CA GLY A 77 9.01 -10.24 -1.41
C GLY A 77 9.60 -9.14 -2.29
N GLU A 78 8.93 -8.81 -3.39
CA GLU A 78 9.42 -7.84 -4.40
C GLU A 78 9.39 -6.37 -3.95
N GLY A 79 9.03 -6.09 -2.69
CA GLY A 79 9.04 -4.76 -2.09
C GLY A 79 8.03 -3.80 -2.72
N LEU A 80 7.02 -3.41 -1.94
CA LEU A 80 5.96 -2.51 -2.41
C LEU A 80 5.67 -1.48 -1.34
N ALA A 81 5.54 -0.21 -1.70
CA ALA A 81 5.04 0.82 -0.81
C ALA A 81 3.92 1.60 -1.48
N GLY A 82 3.02 2.17 -0.69
CA GLY A 82 1.85 2.82 -1.28
C GLY A 82 0.98 3.56 -0.29
N LEU A 83 -0.16 4.01 -0.82
CA LEU A 83 -1.20 4.76 -0.13
C LEU A 83 -2.54 4.06 -0.38
N ALA A 84 -3.27 3.79 0.70
CA ALA A 84 -4.62 3.23 0.63
C ALA A 84 -5.61 4.10 1.43
N CYS A 85 -6.82 4.26 0.91
CA CYS A 85 -7.90 5.02 1.54
C CYS A 85 -9.09 4.11 1.86
N ARG A 86 -9.77 4.40 2.98
CA ARG A 86 -10.94 3.66 3.44
C ARG A 86 -12.17 4.16 2.69
N GLU A 87 -12.75 3.28 1.89
CA GLU A 87 -13.90 3.57 1.03
C GLU A 87 -14.83 2.36 1.01
N ASP A 88 -16.12 2.57 1.27
CA ASP A 88 -17.14 1.49 1.31
C ASP A 88 -16.73 0.29 2.17
N GLY A 89 -16.13 0.56 3.34
CA GLY A 89 -15.65 -0.47 4.27
C GLY A 89 -14.44 -1.27 3.79
N ARG A 90 -13.79 -0.85 2.70
CA ARG A 90 -12.62 -1.51 2.10
C ARG A 90 -11.45 -0.54 2.01
N TRP A 91 -10.24 -1.07 2.02
CA TRP A 91 -9.04 -0.27 1.76
C TRP A 91 -8.73 -0.26 0.25
N ARG A 92 -9.02 0.85 -0.42
CA ARG A 92 -8.68 1.04 -1.84
C ARG A 92 -7.27 1.58 -1.99
N VAL A 93 -6.44 0.88 -2.74
CA VAL A 93 -5.05 1.29 -3.02
C VAL A 93 -5.08 2.35 -4.11
N ARG A 94 -4.69 3.58 -3.76
CA ARG A 94 -4.71 4.74 -4.65
C ARG A 94 -3.41 4.87 -5.43
N LEU A 95 -2.30 4.50 -4.78
CA LEU A 95 -0.97 4.50 -5.36
C LEU A 95 -0.18 3.32 -4.78
N ALA A 96 0.58 2.65 -5.63
CA ALA A 96 1.55 1.65 -5.24
C ALA A 96 2.80 1.79 -6.12
N ALA A 97 3.97 1.83 -5.48
CA ALA A 97 5.26 1.93 -6.11
C ALA A 97 6.13 0.76 -5.67
N ALA A 98 6.85 0.17 -6.62
CA ALA A 98 7.86 -0.83 -6.31
C ALA A 98 8.97 -0.17 -5.49
N VAL A 99 9.43 -0.85 -4.45
CA VAL A 99 10.56 -0.41 -3.63
C VAL A 99 11.55 -1.55 -3.53
N GLU A 100 12.84 -1.22 -3.46
CA GLU A 100 13.83 -2.25 -3.20
C GLU A 100 13.58 -2.87 -1.82
N PRO A 101 13.47 -4.21 -1.74
CA PRO A 101 13.36 -4.89 -0.46
C PRO A 101 14.57 -4.54 0.41
N GLN A 102 14.32 -4.07 1.62
CA GLN A 102 15.40 -3.63 2.48
C GLN A 102 16.21 -4.84 2.95
N ALA A 103 17.47 -4.96 2.52
CA ALA A 103 18.37 -5.96 3.04
C ALA A 103 18.62 -5.69 4.53
N ALA A 104 18.61 -6.75 5.36
CA ALA A 104 18.72 -6.68 6.81
C ALA A 104 20.13 -6.27 7.32
N GLN A 105 20.79 -5.32 6.69
CA GLN A 105 22.12 -4.86 7.06
C GLN A 105 22.05 -3.49 7.72
N GLY A 106 22.00 -3.51 9.06
CA GLY A 106 22.54 -2.58 10.07
C GLY A 106 22.74 -1.07 9.82
N GLY A 107 22.24 -0.48 8.75
CA GLY A 107 22.42 0.92 8.39
C GLY A 107 21.39 1.82 9.07
N TYR A 108 21.84 3.02 9.43
CA TYR A 108 21.05 4.09 10.04
C TYR A 108 19.73 4.30 9.28
N ARG A 109 18.58 4.08 9.94
CA ARG A 109 17.24 4.31 9.37
C ARG A 109 16.98 5.82 9.31
N THR A 110 17.10 6.42 8.13
CA THR A 110 16.55 7.75 7.88
C THR A 110 15.06 7.62 7.56
N ALA A 111 14.19 8.32 8.30
CA ALA A 111 12.74 8.27 8.10
C ALA A 111 12.29 8.59 6.65
N GLY A 112 13.13 9.31 5.89
CA GLY A 112 12.90 9.63 4.47
C GLY A 112 13.08 8.47 3.48
N THR A 113 13.68 7.34 3.88
CA THR A 113 13.84 6.17 2.98
C THR A 113 12.72 5.14 3.13
N GLU A 114 11.81 5.29 4.11
CA GLU A 114 10.72 4.33 4.35
C GLU A 114 9.49 4.55 3.43
N THR A 115 9.30 5.74 2.89
CA THR A 115 8.17 6.04 1.98
C THR A 115 8.68 6.66 0.69
N PRO A 116 8.36 6.11 -0.50
CA PRO A 116 8.80 6.67 -1.77
C PRO A 116 8.32 8.12 -1.96
N PRO A 117 9.11 8.99 -2.61
CA PRO A 117 8.73 10.39 -2.85
C PRO A 117 7.36 10.55 -3.51
N GLU A 118 7.01 9.70 -4.47
CA GLU A 118 5.72 9.68 -5.14
C GLU A 118 4.55 9.39 -4.19
N VAL A 119 4.77 8.56 -3.17
CA VAL A 119 3.79 8.28 -2.12
C VAL A 119 3.66 9.48 -1.20
N LEU A 120 4.77 10.14 -0.83
CA LEU A 120 4.74 11.36 -0.02
C LEU A 120 4.01 12.50 -0.75
N SER A 121 4.30 12.73 -2.02
CA SER A 121 3.59 13.72 -2.83
C SER A 121 2.10 13.42 -2.95
N ALA A 122 1.71 12.15 -3.06
CA ALA A 122 0.31 11.76 -3.06
C ALA A 122 -0.37 12.02 -1.71
N VAL A 123 0.33 11.82 -0.59
CA VAL A 123 -0.15 12.18 0.75
C VAL A 123 -0.34 13.70 0.85
N GLU A 124 0.68 14.48 0.50
CA GLU A 124 0.65 15.95 0.55
C GLU A 124 -0.51 16.54 -0.27
N ALA A 125 -0.84 15.91 -1.40
CA ALA A 125 -1.92 16.37 -2.27
C ALA A 125 -3.33 16.17 -1.67
N ILE A 126 -3.51 15.22 -0.75
CA ILE A 126 -4.85 14.84 -0.26
C ILE A 126 -5.02 14.95 1.26
N ILE A 127 -3.95 15.12 2.03
CA ILE A 127 -4.03 15.18 3.49
C ILE A 127 -4.76 16.44 3.97
N ALA A 128 -5.71 16.25 4.89
CA ALA A 128 -6.36 17.33 5.61
C ALA A 128 -5.61 17.60 6.92
N GLY A 129 -4.65 18.53 6.88
CA GLY A 129 -3.87 18.93 8.06
C GLY A 129 -2.70 17.99 8.37
N ALA A 130 -2.47 17.72 9.64
CA ALA A 130 -1.38 16.85 10.08
C ALA A 130 -1.81 15.37 10.11
N PRO A 131 -0.86 14.42 9.98
CA PRO A 131 -1.12 13.02 10.27
C PRO A 131 -1.68 12.82 11.69
N LEU A 132 -2.47 11.76 11.87
CA LEU A 132 -2.95 11.35 13.18
C LEU A 132 -1.76 11.03 14.08
N ASP A 133 -1.83 11.48 15.33
CA ASP A 133 -0.96 10.98 16.38
C ASP A 133 -1.37 9.54 16.78
N ALA A 134 -0.58 8.94 17.68
CA ALA A 134 -0.82 7.57 18.11
C ALA A 134 -2.18 7.37 18.80
N ALA A 135 -2.69 8.38 19.53
CA ALA A 135 -3.97 8.30 20.20
C ALA A 135 -5.12 8.40 19.18
N GLY A 136 -5.05 9.37 18.27
CA GLY A 136 -6.01 9.57 17.20
C GLY A 136 -6.09 8.37 16.26
N GLU A 137 -4.94 7.77 15.92
CA GLU A 137 -4.90 6.54 15.13
C GLU A 137 -5.60 5.38 15.85
N LYS A 138 -5.29 5.18 17.14
CA LYS A 138 -5.93 4.14 17.95
C LYS A 138 -7.44 4.34 18.01
N THR A 139 -7.90 5.56 18.26
CA THR A 139 -9.34 5.88 18.28
C THR A 139 -10.00 5.63 16.93
N ALA A 140 -9.38 6.05 15.82
CA ALA A 140 -9.91 5.81 14.48
C ALA A 140 -10.02 4.31 14.17
N ARG A 141 -8.99 3.52 14.53
CA ARG A 141 -9.00 2.06 14.40
C ARG A 141 -10.11 1.42 15.22
N ASP A 142 -10.21 1.77 16.50
CA ASP A 142 -11.17 1.17 17.42
C ASP A 142 -12.62 1.55 17.02
N ALA A 143 -12.81 2.69 16.32
CA ALA A 143 -14.07 3.08 15.68
C ALA A 143 -14.32 2.42 14.29
N GLY A 144 -13.41 1.58 13.81
CA GLY A 144 -13.52 0.86 12.55
C GLY A 144 -13.27 1.72 11.30
N TRP A 145 -12.51 2.81 11.45
CA TRP A 145 -12.16 3.76 10.38
C TRP A 145 -13.37 4.43 9.73
N ARG A 146 -14.24 5.01 10.57
CA ARG A 146 -15.48 5.71 10.18
C ARG A 146 -15.43 7.20 10.49
#